data_AF-A0A6H9V2N4-F1
#
_entry.id   AF-A0A6H9V2N4-F1
#
_cell.length_a   1.000
_cell.length_b   1.000
_cell.length_c   1.000
_cell.angle_alpha   90.00
_cell.angle_beta   90.00
_cell.angle_gamma   90.00
#
_symmetry.space_group_name_H-M   'P 1'
#
loop_
_entity.id
_entity.type
_entity.pdbx_description
1 polymer ?
#
loop_
_entity_poly.entity_id
_entity_poly.type
_entity_poly.pdbx_seq_one_letter_code
_entity_poly.pdbx_strand_id
1 'polypeptide(L)'
;MTRVDHLDPVELRVFDDITVEVALSIMAGAGVEYLLLCDGDDESTGSVTRAELAVHRDSSAYTDRVRLRDVLGAPCPVVSPSPSPCEASCAVSSPATRSN
;
A
#
# COMPACT_ATOMS: atom_id res chain seq x y z
N MET A 1 28.65 8.61 -36.02
CA MET A 1 28.49 8.15 -34.63
C MET A 1 27.27 8.86 -34.09
N THR A 2 26.11 8.21 -34.22
CA THR A 2 24.85 8.69 -33.64
C THR A 2 25.02 8.77 -32.13
N ARG A 3 24.60 9.91 -31.57
CA ARG A 3 24.51 10.13 -30.13
C ARG A 3 23.88 8.91 -29.50
N VAL A 4 24.49 8.42 -28.42
CA VAL A 4 23.77 7.58 -27.46
C VAL A 4 22.48 8.32 -27.14
N ASP A 5 21.36 7.80 -27.63
CA ASP A 5 20.06 8.11 -27.05
C ASP A 5 20.23 7.76 -25.57
N HIS A 6 20.42 8.81 -24.76
CA HIS A 6 20.12 8.73 -23.35
C HIS A 6 18.64 8.42 -23.38
N LEU A 7 18.31 7.13 -23.34
CA LEU A 7 16.95 6.68 -23.16
C LEU A 7 16.57 7.34 -21.84
N ASP A 8 15.90 8.49 -21.90
CA ASP A 8 15.12 8.95 -20.79
C ASP A 8 14.29 7.71 -20.47
N PRO A 9 14.59 7.05 -19.34
CA PRO A 9 13.91 5.82 -19.00
C PRO A 9 12.44 6.12 -19.15
N VAL A 10 11.78 5.41 -20.05
CA VAL A 10 10.38 5.66 -20.40
C VAL A 10 9.59 5.43 -19.12
N GLU A 11 9.40 6.51 -18.35
CA GLU A 11 8.77 6.48 -17.06
C GLU A 11 7.30 6.19 -17.32
N LEU A 12 7.00 4.89 -17.36
CA LEU A 12 5.69 4.42 -17.70
C LEU A 12 4.80 4.70 -16.49
N ARG A 13 3.92 5.68 -16.69
CA ARG A 13 2.94 6.12 -15.71
C ARG A 13 1.80 5.12 -15.67
N VAL A 14 1.49 4.66 -14.47
CA VAL A 14 0.39 3.75 -14.20
C VAL A 14 -0.46 4.28 -13.06
N PHE A 15 -1.75 4.01 -13.13
CA PHE A 15 -2.69 4.47 -12.12
C PHE A 15 -2.62 3.59 -10.87
N ASP A 16 -2.71 4.16 -9.67
CA ASP A 16 -2.52 3.41 -8.43
C ASP A 16 -3.62 2.35 -8.11
N ASP A 17 -4.73 2.37 -8.85
CA ASP A 17 -5.83 1.40 -8.76
C ASP A 17 -5.47 0.03 -9.35
N ILE A 18 -4.40 -0.05 -10.15
CA ILE A 18 -3.96 -1.32 -10.73
C ILE A 18 -3.35 -2.24 -9.68
N THR A 19 -3.50 -3.55 -9.88
CA THR A 19 -2.90 -4.55 -9.00
C THR A 19 -1.43 -4.80 -9.32
N VAL A 20 -0.69 -5.35 -8.36
CA VAL A 20 0.75 -5.63 -8.53
C VAL A 20 1.01 -6.60 -9.68
N GLU A 21 0.12 -7.56 -9.93
CA GLU A 21 0.23 -8.54 -11.02
C GLU A 21 0.15 -7.87 -12.40
N VAL A 22 -0.77 -6.91 -12.53
CA VAL A 22 -0.95 -6.14 -13.76
C VAL A 22 0.28 -5.25 -13.97
N ALA A 23 0.75 -4.59 -12.91
CA ALA A 23 1.97 -3.78 -12.95
C ALA A 23 3.19 -4.60 -13.39
N LEU A 24 3.41 -5.78 -12.80
CA LEU A 24 4.50 -6.68 -13.18
C LEU A 24 4.41 -7.14 -14.64
N SER A 25 3.19 -7.39 -15.13
CA SER A 25 2.94 -7.75 -16.52
C SER A 25 3.25 -6.60 -17.48
N ILE A 26 2.88 -5.38 -17.10
CA ILE A 26 3.19 -4.15 -17.84
C ILE A 26 4.71 -3.94 -17.88
N MET A 27 5.41 -4.07 -16.75
CA MET A 27 6.87 -3.95 -16.68
C MET A 27 7.58 -4.99 -17.54
N ALA A 28 7.07 -6.23 -17.52
CA ALA A 28 7.59 -7.31 -18.37
C ALA A 28 7.32 -7.04 -19.87
N GLY A 29 6.17 -6.47 -20.21
CA GLY A 29 5.81 -6.12 -21.58
C GLY A 29 6.56 -4.89 -22.13
N ALA A 30 6.83 -3.91 -21.27
CA ALA A 30 7.53 -2.68 -21.63
C ALA A 30 9.06 -2.78 -21.49
N GLY A 31 9.57 -3.78 -20.75
CA GLY A 31 11.01 -3.94 -20.50
C GLY A 31 11.58 -2.88 -19.55
N VAL A 32 10.77 -2.36 -18.63
CA VAL A 32 11.17 -1.33 -17.65
C VAL A 32 11.30 -1.91 -16.25
N GLU A 33 12.26 -1.38 -15.49
CA GLU A 33 12.56 -1.82 -14.11
C GLU A 33 11.83 -0.99 -13.05
N TYR A 34 11.21 0.13 -13.44
CA TYR A 34 10.47 0.99 -12.53
C TYR A 34 9.28 1.66 -13.23
N LEU A 35 8.27 2.04 -12.44
CA LEU A 35 7.06 2.73 -12.89
C LEU A 35 6.76 3.92 -11.98
N LEU A 36 6.12 4.96 -12.55
CA LEU A 36 5.56 6.06 -11.76
C LEU A 36 4.08 5.81 -11.50
N LEU A 37 3.66 6.06 -10.28
CA LEU A 37 2.28 5.95 -9.83
C LEU A 37 1.60 7.29 -9.91
N CYS A 38 0.52 7.35 -10.67
CA CYS A 38 -0.40 8.49 -10.69
C CYS A 38 -1.65 8.14 -9.89
N ASP A 39 -2.12 9.07 -9.06
CA ASP A 39 -3.41 8.93 -8.39
C ASP A 39 -4.58 9.38 -9.27
N GLY A 40 -5.78 9.39 -8.66
CA GLY A 40 -7.02 9.89 -9.25
C GLY A 40 -6.95 11.26 -9.90
N ASP A 41 -5.98 12.07 -9.50
CA ASP A 41 -5.80 13.44 -9.94
C ASP A 41 -4.68 13.58 -10.99
N ASP A 42 -4.17 12.46 -11.53
CA ASP A 42 -3.04 12.36 -12.47
C ASP A 42 -1.69 12.83 -11.85
N GLU A 43 -1.69 13.09 -10.54
CA GLU A 43 -0.52 13.52 -9.80
C GLU A 43 0.36 12.32 -9.46
N SER A 44 1.67 12.45 -9.66
CA SER A 44 2.61 11.38 -9.33
C SER A 44 2.72 11.24 -7.81
N THR A 45 2.12 10.19 -7.24
CA THR A 45 2.14 9.92 -5.80
C THR A 45 3.35 9.11 -5.35
N GLY A 46 4.03 8.44 -6.27
CA GLY A 46 5.27 7.72 -5.97
C GLY A 46 5.85 6.98 -7.16
N SER A 47 6.92 6.23 -6.92
CA SER A 47 7.52 5.32 -7.89
C SER A 47 7.69 3.94 -7.25
N VAL A 48 7.56 2.90 -8.07
CA VAL A 48 7.74 1.50 -7.64
C VAL A 48 8.69 0.78 -8.58
N THR A 49 9.56 -0.04 -8.01
CA THR A 49 10.49 -0.88 -8.77
C THR A 49 10.00 -2.31 -8.89
N ARG A 50 10.44 -3.01 -9.94
CA ARG A 50 10.11 -4.42 -10.18
C ARG A 50 10.48 -5.29 -8.99
N ALA A 51 11.63 -4.98 -8.36
CA ALA A 51 12.14 -5.68 -7.19
C ALA A 51 11.22 -5.51 -5.98
N GLU A 52 10.76 -4.29 -5.69
CA GLU A 52 9.83 -4.02 -4.58
C GLU A 52 8.50 -4.76 -4.77
N LEU A 53 7.96 -4.74 -5.99
CA LEU A 53 6.73 -5.47 -6.32
C LEU A 53 6.91 -6.99 -6.17
N ALA A 54 8.06 -7.54 -6.56
CA ALA A 54 8.36 -8.96 -6.38
C ALA A 54 8.46 -9.35 -4.89
N VAL A 55 9.15 -8.53 -4.08
CA VAL A 55 9.26 -8.75 -2.63
C VAL A 55 7.90 -8.68 -1.95
N HIS A 56 7.03 -7.74 -2.35
CA HIS A 56 5.68 -7.66 -1.83
C HIS A 56 4.83 -8.87 -2.21
N ARG A 57 4.94 -9.37 -3.44
CA ARG A 57 4.24 -10.57 -3.90
C ARG A 57 4.65 -11.83 -3.13
N ASP A 58 5.93 -11.93 -2.74
CA ASP A 58 6.45 -13.02 -1.92
C ASP A 58 6.03 -12.93 -0.44
N SER A 59 5.40 -11.84 0.00
CA SER A 59 4.91 -11.68 1.36
C SER A 59 3.63 -12.49 1.61
N SER A 60 3.54 -13.18 2.75
CA SER A 60 2.33 -13.94 3.11
C SER A 60 1.09 -13.07 3.41
N ALA A 61 1.29 -11.78 3.65
CA ALA A 61 0.22 -10.80 3.81
C ALA A 61 -0.34 -10.31 2.46
N TYR A 62 0.29 -10.71 1.34
CA TYR A 62 -0.14 -10.31 0.01
C TYR A 62 -1.44 -11.01 -0.36
N THR A 63 -2.43 -10.22 -0.74
CA THR A 63 -3.64 -10.73 -1.38
C THR A 63 -3.58 -10.37 -2.85
N ASP A 64 -4.11 -11.21 -3.72
CA ASP A 64 -4.18 -10.98 -5.19
C ASP A 64 -4.99 -9.72 -5.57
N ARG A 65 -5.56 -9.03 -4.57
CA ARG A 65 -6.32 -7.78 -4.69
C ARG A 65 -5.55 -6.55 -4.22
N VAL A 66 -4.29 -6.70 -3.82
CA VAL A 66 -3.45 -5.57 -3.38
C VAL A 66 -3.20 -4.67 -4.58
N ARG A 67 -3.62 -3.41 -4.43
CA ARG A 67 -3.43 -2.34 -5.40
C ARG A 67 -2.11 -1.64 -5.14
N LEU A 68 -1.52 -0.99 -6.15
CA LEU A 68 -0.27 -0.25 -5.96
C LEU A 68 -0.40 0.88 -4.93
N ARG A 69 -1.59 1.50 -4.80
CA ARG A 69 -1.87 2.45 -3.70
C ARG A 69 -1.76 1.85 -2.31
N ASP A 70 -2.01 0.54 -2.17
CA ASP A 70 -1.90 -0.16 -0.89
C ASP A 70 -0.45 -0.57 -0.63
N VAL A 71 0.37 -0.76 -1.67
CA VAL A 71 1.81 -0.94 -1.52
C VAL A 71 2.49 0.34 -1.02
N LEU A 72 2.14 1.50 -1.58
CA LEU A 72 2.66 2.80 -1.14
C LEU A 72 1.96 3.35 0.11
N GLY A 73 0.68 3.02 0.27
CA GLY A 73 -0.21 3.57 1.27
C GLY A 73 -0.52 2.63 2.42
N ALA A 74 0.01 1.39 2.44
CA ALA A 74 -0.10 0.51 3.58
C ALA A 74 0.51 1.22 4.78
N PRO A 75 -0.33 1.67 5.74
CA PRO A 75 0.20 1.97 7.05
C PRO A 75 0.75 0.62 7.52
N CYS A 76 2.02 0.57 7.92
CA CYS A 76 2.56 -0.57 8.67
C CYS A 76 1.43 -1.08 9.57
N PRO A 77 1.04 -2.37 9.51
CA PRO A 77 0.02 -2.87 10.42
C PRO A 77 0.57 -2.54 11.79
N VAL A 78 -0.01 -1.52 12.41
CA VAL A 78 0.25 -1.19 13.78
C VAL A 78 -0.18 -2.46 14.47
N VAL A 79 0.80 -3.27 14.85
CA VAL A 79 0.67 -4.32 15.84
C VAL A 79 0.22 -3.57 17.07
N SER A 80 -1.07 -3.31 17.13
CA SER A 80 -1.79 -2.95 18.32
C SER A 80 -2.21 -4.29 18.87
N PRO A 81 -1.48 -4.85 19.85
CA PRO A 81 -2.10 -5.79 20.74
C PRO A 81 -3.14 -4.96 21.50
N SER A 82 -4.36 -4.88 21.00
CA SER A 82 -5.49 -4.60 21.88
C SER A 82 -5.83 -5.96 22.49
N PRO A 83 -5.40 -6.25 23.73
CA PRO A 83 -6.07 -7.29 24.47
C PRO A 83 -7.49 -6.79 24.67
N SER A 84 -8.45 -7.47 24.05
CA SER A 84 -9.79 -7.53 24.58
C SER A 84 -9.81 -8.62 25.65
N PRO A 85 -9.71 -8.28 26.95
CA PRO A 85 -10.28 -9.12 27.97
C PRO A 85 -11.77 -8.78 28.02
N CYS A 86 -12.56 -9.80 27.75
CA CYS A 86 -13.73 -10.10 28.52
C CYS A 86 -13.47 -9.86 30.03
N GLU A 87 -13.72 -8.65 30.53
CA GLU A 87 -14.06 -8.44 31.94
C GLU A 87 -15.54 -8.13 32.05
N ALA A 88 -16.31 -9.20 32.08
CA ALA A 88 -17.49 -9.23 32.92
C ALA A 88 -17.03 -9.14 34.38
N SER A 89 -17.28 -8.02 35.06
CA SER A 89 -17.79 -8.06 36.44
C SER A 89 -18.28 -6.68 36.91
N CYS A 90 -19.60 -6.61 37.08
CA CYS A 90 -20.35 -5.92 38.12
C CYS A 90 -19.62 -4.88 39.01
N ALA A 91 -20.00 -3.61 38.88
CA ALA A 91 -20.13 -2.70 40.03
C ALA A 91 -21.03 -1.50 39.69
N VAL A 92 -22.34 -1.73 39.57
CA VAL A 92 -23.31 -0.67 39.90
C VAL A 92 -23.26 -0.49 41.42
N SER A 93 -22.36 0.38 41.87
CA SER A 93 -22.42 0.95 43.21
C SER A 93 -23.19 2.26 43.13
N SER A 94 -24.52 2.16 43.21
CA SER A 94 -25.29 3.16 43.98
C SER A 94 -24.98 2.91 45.47
N PRO A 95 -25.02 3.89 46.41
CA PRO A 95 -26.01 4.97 46.46
C PRO A 95 -25.53 6.33 47.07
N ALA A 96 -26.50 7.25 47.19
CA ALA A 96 -26.70 8.21 48.27
C ALA A 96 -26.14 9.66 48.18
N THR A 97 -27.12 10.57 48.09
CA THR A 97 -27.22 11.90 48.74
C THR A 97 -26.41 13.08 48.20
N ARG A 98 -27.15 14.12 47.76
CA ARG A 98 -27.00 15.56 48.14
C ARG A 98 -27.88 16.40 47.20
N SER A 99 -29.13 16.70 47.57
CA SER A 99 -29.55 17.95 48.25
C SER A 99 -29.12 19.23 47.53
N ASN A 100 -30.04 19.86 46.79
CA ASN A 100 -30.52 21.23 47.01
C ASN A 100 -31.77 21.48 46.17
#